data_AF-A0A336JJC7-F1
#
_entry.id   AF-A0A336JJC7-F1
#
_cell.length_a   1.000
_cell.length_b   1.000
_cell.length_c   1.000
_cell.angle_alpha   90.00
_cell.angle_beta   90.00
_cell.angle_gamma   90.00
#
_symmetry.space_group_name_H-M   'P 1'
#
loop_
_entity.id
_entity.type
_entity.pdbx_description
1 polymer ?
#
loop_
_entity_poly.entity_id
_entity_poly.type
_entity_poly.pdbx_seq_one_letter_code
_entity_poly.pdbx_strand_id
1 'polypeptide(L)' 'MEVMVILVPLALGLGLLGLIGFLWSLKSGQFEDLDGAAWRAIADDDPPLPPPAESPAEKRG' A
#
# COMPACT_ATOMS: atom_id res chain seq x y z
N MET A 1 33.05 15.12 23.10
CA MET A 1 33.51 14.97 21.70
C MET A 1 33.54 13.51 21.23
N GLU A 2 33.74 12.54 22.14
CA GLU A 2 33.63 11.08 21.87
C GLU A 2 32.33 10.64 21.17
N VAL A 3 31.17 11.18 21.60
CA VAL A 3 29.86 10.71 21.11
C VAL A 3 29.64 10.99 19.61
N MET A 4 30.24 12.05 19.07
CA MET A 4 30.14 12.38 17.64
C MET A 4 30.80 11.31 16.77
N VAL A 5 31.86 10.66 17.27
CA VAL A 5 32.56 9.58 16.57
C VAL A 5 31.67 8.35 16.38
N ILE A 6 30.68 8.16 17.26
CA ILE A 6 29.70 7.06 17.16
C ILE A 6 28.45 7.51 16.40
N LEU A 7 27.93 8.70 16.72
CA LEU A 7 26.67 9.19 16.15
C LEU A 7 26.79 9.51 14.67
N VAL A 8 27.92 10.03 14.19
CA VAL A 8 28.09 10.36 12.77
C VAL A 8 28.06 9.09 11.89
N PRO A 9 28.87 8.05 12.16
CA PRO A 9 28.77 6.80 11.41
C PRO A 9 27.41 6.12 11.56
N LEU A 10 26.81 6.17 12.75
CA LEU A 10 25.49 5.59 12.99
C LEU A 10 24.41 6.29 12.15
N ALA A 11 24.39 7.63 12.14
CA ALA A 11 23.44 8.40 11.34
C ALA A 11 23.63 8.17 9.83
N LEU A 12 24.88 8.14 9.36
CA LEU A 12 25.18 7.83 7.95
C LEU A 12 24.76 6.39 7.59
N GLY A 13 25.01 5.43 8.48
CA GLY A 13 24.60 4.03 8.30
C GLY A 13 23.09 3.87 8.26
N LEU A 14 22.36 4.50 9.17
CA LEU A 14 20.89 4.51 9.17
C LEU A 14 20.32 5.20 7.93
N GLY A 15 20.92 6.32 7.50
CA GLY A 15 20.55 7.00 6.26
C GLY A 15 20.77 6.12 5.03
N LEU A 16 21.91 5.43 4.95
CA LEU A 16 22.22 4.52 3.85
C LEU A 16 21.30 3.29 3.84
N LEU A 17 21.02 2.70 5.00
CA LEU A 17 20.05 1.60 5.15
C LEU A 17 18.67 2.03 4.67
N GLY A 18 18.21 3.21 5.07
CA GLY A 18 16.94 3.78 4.61
C GLY A 18 16.94 4.00 3.09
N LEU A 19 18.02 4.54 2.53
CA LEU A 19 18.14 4.76 1.09
C LEU A 19 18.13 3.44 0.30
N ILE A 20 18.88 2.43 0.73
CA ILE A 20 18.89 1.11 0.10
C ILE A 20 17.49 0.47 0.17
N GLY A 21 16.84 0.52 1.34
CA GLY A 21 15.48 0.01 1.51
C GLY A 21 14.48 0.73 0.61
N PHE A 22 14.59 2.05 0.49
CA PHE A 22 13.75 2.86 -0.40
C PHE A 22 13.95 2.49 -1.87
N LEU A 23 15.19 2.42 -2.34
CA LEU A 23 15.51 2.04 -3.72
C LEU A 23 15.08 0.60 -4.03
N TRP A 24 15.20 -0.31 -3.06
CA TRP A 24 14.69 -1.67 -3.18
C TRP A 24 13.16 -1.68 -3.29
N SER A 25 12.44 -0.89 -2.49
CA SER A 25 10.98 -0.77 -2.56
C SER A 25 10.51 -0.20 -3.90
N LEU A 26 11.22 0.77 -4.48
CA LEU A 26 10.94 1.29 -5.82
C LEU A 26 11.15 0.20 -6.88
N LYS A 27 12.26 -0.54 -6.82
CA LYS A 27 12.55 -1.63 -7.76
C LYS A 27 11.55 -2.78 -7.67
N SER A 28 10.99 -3.04 -6.48
CA SER A 28 10.01 -4.10 -6.24
C SER A 28 8.59 -3.75 -6.69
N GLY A 29 8.34 -2.56 -7.25
CA GLY A 29 7.02 -2.17 -7.76
C GLY A 29 5.96 -1.91 -6.68
N GLN A 30 6.36 -1.83 -5.40
CA GLN A 30 5.43 -1.66 -4.26
C GLN A 30 4.59 -0.37 -4.33
N PHE A 31 5.02 0.62 -5.10
CA PHE A 31 4.32 1.91 -5.25
C PHE A 31 3.36 1.95 -6.45
N GLU A 32 3.30 0.90 -7.28
CA GLU A 32 2.45 0.84 -8.48
C GLU A 32 0.96 0.74 -8.13
N ASP A 33 0.60 0.09 -7.01
CA ASP A 33 -0.79 0.01 -6.55
C ASP A 33 -1.25 1.26 -5.76
N LEU A 34 -0.35 2.17 -5.39
CA LEU A 34 -0.74 3.41 -4.71
C LEU A 34 -1.57 4.32 -5.61
N ASP A 35 -1.27 4.35 -6.91
CA ASP A 35 -2.07 5.09 -7.90
C ASP A 35 -3.49 4.52 -7.98
N GLY A 36 -3.65 3.19 -7.94
CA GLY A 36 -4.95 2.52 -7.93
C GLY A 36 -5.71 2.69 -6.62
N ALA A 37 -5.01 2.71 -5.48
CA ALA A 37 -5.60 2.93 -4.17
C ALA A 37 -6.11 4.38 -4.00
N ALA A 38 -5.37 5.37 -4.51
CA ALA A 38 -5.80 6.77 -4.51
C ALA A 38 -7.05 6.97 -5.38
N TRP A 39 -7.11 6.32 -6.55
CA TRP A 39 -8.31 6.33 -7.39
C TRP A 39 -9.51 5.72 -6.68
N ARG A 40 -9.36 4.56 -6.02
CA ARG A 40 -10.41 3.93 -5.21
C ARG A 40 -10.87 4.76 -4.01
N ALA A 41 -10.00 5.57 -3.42
CA ALA A 41 -10.34 6.40 -2.27
C ALA A 41 -11.20 7.63 -2.63
N ILE A 42 -11.19 8.05 -3.90
CA ILE A 42 -11.94 9.22 -4.41
C ILE A 42 -13.10 8.79 -5.32
N ALA A 43 -12.98 7.63 -5.97
CA ALA A 43 -14.04 7.10 -6.83
C ALA A 43 -15.24 6.66 -5.97
N ASP A 44 -16.35 7.41 -6.09
CA ASP A 44 -17.66 7.09 -5.51
C ASP A 44 -18.39 5.93 -6.26
N ASP A 45 -17.75 5.32 -7.26
CA ASP A 45 -18.31 4.22 -8.06
C ASP A 45 -18.14 2.87 -7.34
N ASP A 46 -18.80 2.71 -6.18
CA ASP A 46 -19.11 1.37 -5.68
C ASP A 46 -20.05 0.71 -6.70
N PRO A 47 -19.68 -0.44 -7.31
CA PRO A 47 -20.58 -1.12 -8.23
C PRO A 47 -21.86 -1.48 -7.47
N PRO A 48 -23.05 -1.30 -8.08
CA PRO A 48 -24.30 -1.61 -7.41
C PRO A 48 -24.24 -3.06 -6.90
N LEU A 49 -24.58 -3.24 -5.62
CA LEU A 49 -24.64 -4.55 -5.00
C LEU A 49 -25.39 -5.50 -5.95
N PRO A 50 -24.82 -6.68 -6.26
CA PRO A 50 -25.50 -7.63 -7.13
C PRO A 50 -26.90 -7.89 -6.56
N PRO A 51 -27.95 -7.85 -7.40
CA PRO A 51 -29.31 -8.04 -6.93
C PRO A 51 -29.36 -9.35 -6.13
N PRO A 52 -30.07 -9.36 -4.99
CA PRO A 52 -30.18 -10.56 -4.17
C PRO A 52 -30.52 -11.74 -5.07
N ALA A 53 -29.69 -12.78 -5.04
CA ALA A 53 -29.91 -13.98 -5.84
C ALA A 53 -31.35 -14.42 -5.60
N GLU A 54 -32.19 -14.35 -6.65
CA GLU A 54 -33.56 -14.82 -6.59
C GLU A 54 -33.52 -16.26 -6.12
N SER A 55 -33.90 -16.46 -4.85
CA SER A 55 -34.01 -17.78 -4.27
C SER A 55 -35.04 -18.54 -5.11
N PRO A 56 -34.76 -19.75 -5.63
CA PRO A 56 -35.68 -20.51 -6.49
C PRO A 56 -36.98 -20.99 -5.81
N ALA A 57 -37.42 -20.36 -4.71
CA ALA A 57 -38.52 -20.82 -3.87
C ALA A 57 -39.92 -20.36 -4.34
N GLU A 58 -40.03 -19.56 -5.40
CA GLU A 58 -41.32 -19.04 -5.90
C GLU A 58 -41.80 -19.73 -7.19
N LYS A 59 -41.64 -21.05 -7.29
CA LYS A 59 -42.31 -21.88 -8.32
C LYS A 59 -42.99 -23.11 -7.73
N ARG A 60 -43.68 -22.91 -6.60
CA ARG A 60 -44.56 -23.93 -6.00
C ARG A 60 -45.79 -23.25 -5.40
N GLY A 61 -46.67 -22.77 -6.26
CA GLY A 61 -48.03 -22.34 -5.97
C GLY A 61 -48.97 -22.99 -6.96
#